data_AF-A0A1E5IYF6-F1
#
_entry.id   AF-A0A1E5IYF6-F1
#
_cell.length_a   1.000
_cell.length_b   1.000
_cell.length_c   1.000
_cell.angle_alpha   90.00
_cell.angle_beta   90.00
_cell.angle_gamma   90.00
#
_symmetry.space_group_name_H-M   'P 1'
#
loop_
_entity.id
_entity.type
_entity.pdbx_description
1 polymer ?
#
loop_
_entity_poly.entity_id
_entity_poly.type
_entity_poly.pdbx_seq_one_letter_code
_entity_poly.pdbx_strand_id
1 'polypeptide(L)' 'MESIICFDEIMDLTATPEHKLQRYRACLHEFERLNYEDPFIRQIRTEVARLEQELSLRPKQQHYFLNT' A
#
# COMPACT_ATOMS: atom_id res chain seq x y z
N MET A 1 -26.22 1.61 18.23
CA MET A 1 -25.60 2.50 17.24
C MET A 1 -24.71 1.59 16.41
N GLU A 2 -25.12 1.26 15.19
CA GLU A 2 -24.32 0.42 14.27
C GLU A 2 -23.07 1.23 13.92
N SER A 3 -21.91 0.84 14.44
CA SER A 3 -20.65 1.48 14.08
C SER A 3 -20.37 1.16 12.62
N ILE A 4 -20.51 2.15 11.73
CA ILE A 4 -20.05 2.04 10.35
C ILE A 4 -18.54 1.93 10.44
N ILE A 5 -18.03 0.72 10.38
CA ILE A 5 -16.60 0.44 10.35
C ILE A 5 -16.05 1.15 9.11
N CYS A 6 -15.14 2.11 9.30
CA CYS A 6 -14.58 2.86 8.19
C CYS A 6 -13.80 1.87 7.31
N PHE A 7 -14.10 1.82 6.01
CA PHE A 7 -13.43 0.88 5.09
C PHE A 7 -11.90 1.02 5.14
N ASP A 8 -11.43 2.25 5.38
CA ASP A 8 -10.02 2.56 5.59
C ASP A 8 -9.45 1.93 6.86
N GLU A 9 -10.21 1.87 7.97
CA GLU A 9 -9.79 1.19 9.22
C GLU A 9 -9.66 -0.34 9.03
N ILE A 10 -10.55 -0.96 8.24
CA ILE A 10 -10.47 -2.40 7.91
C ILE A 10 -9.23 -2.69 7.05
N MET A 11 -8.95 -1.81 6.09
CA MET A 11 -7.77 -1.93 5.24
C MET A 11 -6.48 -1.69 6.02
N ASP A 12 -6.46 -0.74 6.97
CA ASP A 12 -5.28 -0.45 7.78
C ASP A 12 -5.00 -1.54 8.84
N LEU A 13 -6.03 -2.26 9.32
CA LEU A 13 -5.86 -3.40 10.24
C LEU A 13 -5.21 -4.64 9.58
N THR A 14 -5.16 -4.71 8.25
CA THR A 14 -4.70 -5.90 7.50
C THR A 14 -3.66 -5.63 6.41
N ALA A 15 -3.42 -4.37 6.03
CA ALA A 15 -2.50 -4.05 4.95
C ALA A 15 -1.08 -3.78 5.49
N THR A 16 -0.19 -4.74 5.27
CA THR A 16 1.24 -4.45 5.33
C THR A 16 1.59 -3.41 4.25
N PRO A 17 2.70 -2.65 4.39
CA PRO A 17 3.08 -1.67 3.37
C PRO A 17 3.28 -2.31 1.98
N GLU A 18 3.62 -3.59 1.91
CA GLU A 18 3.67 -4.38 0.68
C GLU A 18 2.28 -4.49 0.02
N HIS A 19 1.24 -4.84 0.79
CA HIS A 19 -0.14 -4.87 0.29
C HIS A 19 -0.62 -3.47 -0.13
N LYS A 20 -0.28 -2.43 0.64
CA LYS A 20 -0.61 -1.05 0.29
C LYS A 20 0.03 -0.64 -1.05
N LEU A 21 1.31 -0.96 -1.23
CA LEU A 21 2.05 -0.71 -2.46
C LEU A 21 1.43 -1.45 -3.66
N GLN A 22 1.06 -2.72 -3.48
CA GLN A 22 0.42 -3.51 -4.54
C GLN A 22 -0.89 -2.87 -5.02
N ARG A 23 -1.75 -2.42 -4.10
CA ARG A 23 -3.01 -1.75 -4.45
C ARG A 23 -2.78 -0.45 -5.19
N TYR A 24 -1.84 0.38 -4.73
CA TYR A 24 -1.56 1.65 -5.40
C TYR A 24 -1.00 1.45 -6.81
N ARG A 25 -0.13 0.47 -7.01
CA ARG A 25 0.34 0.10 -8.36
C ARG A 25 -0.82 -0.34 -9.27
N ALA A 26 -1.76 -1.14 -8.76
CA ALA A 26 -2.93 -1.55 -9.51
C ALA A 26 -3.83 -0.35 -9.88
N CYS A 27 -4.06 0.58 -8.94
CA CYS A 27 -4.81 1.81 -9.23
C CYS A 27 -4.13 2.68 -10.30
N LEU A 28 -2.81 2.88 -10.20
CA LEU A 28 -2.07 3.68 -11.18
C LEU A 28 -2.14 3.09 -12.59
N HIS A 29 -2.02 1.77 -12.71
CA HIS A 29 -2.17 1.08 -13.99
C HIS A 29 -3.57 1.30 -14.59
N GLU A 30 -4.62 1.25 -13.77
CA GLU A 30 -5.98 1.47 -14.25
C GLU A 30 -6.20 2.93 -14.70
N PHE A 31 -5.67 3.90 -13.96
CA PHE A 31 -5.72 5.31 -14.38
C PHE A 31 -4.97 5.56 -15.69
N GLU A 32 -3.81 4.93 -15.87
CA GLU A 32 -3.04 4.98 -17.11
C GLU A 32 -3.83 4.37 -18.27
N ARG A 33 -4.45 3.19 -18.07
CA ARG A 33 -5.31 2.53 -19.06
C ARG A 33 -6.49 3.41 -19.49
N LEU A 34 -7.05 4.19 -18.56
CA LEU A 34 -8.16 5.11 -18.81
C LEU A 34 -7.71 6.47 -19.38
N ASN A 35 -6.40 6.70 -19.51
CA ASN A 35 -5.82 7.99 -19.86
C ASN A 35 -6.34 9.14 -18.98
N TYR A 36 -6.57 8.84 -17.70
CA TYR A 36 -7.09 9.79 -16.73
C TYR A 36 -5.92 10.53 -16.08
N GLU A 37 -5.86 11.85 -16.28
CA GLU A 37 -4.89 12.72 -15.64
C GLU A 37 -5.54 13.51 -14.52
N ASP A 38 -5.08 13.30 -13.30
CA ASP A 38 -5.61 13.95 -12.10
C ASP A 38 -4.45 14.34 -11.16
N PRO A 39 -4.46 15.54 -10.56
CA PRO A 39 -3.48 15.92 -9.54
C PRO A 39 -3.35 14.90 -8.40
N PHE A 40 -4.42 14.19 -8.06
CA PHE A 40 -4.44 13.15 -7.03
C PHE A 40 -3.62 11.91 -7.44
N ILE A 41 -3.55 11.58 -8.73
CA ILE A 41 -2.68 10.49 -9.24
C ILE A 41 -1.21 10.80 -8.93
N ARG A 42 -0.81 12.08 -8.98
CA ARG A 42 0.55 12.47 -8.60
C ARG A 42 0.84 12.17 -7.13
N GLN A 43 -0.14 12.37 -6.24
CA GLN A 43 0.01 12.05 -4.82
C GLN A 43 0.17 10.54 -4.62
N ILE A 44 -0.61 9.71 -5.33
CA ILE A 44 -0.49 8.25 -5.29
C ILE A 44 0.90 7.81 -5.76
N ARG A 45 1.44 8.40 -6.84
CA ARG A 45 2.80 8.11 -7.33
C ARG A 45 3.87 8.43 -6.30
N THR A 46 3.76 9.58 -5.62
CA THR A 46 4.70 9.96 -4.56
C THR A 46 4.65 8.97 -3.39
N GLU A 47 3.46 8.57 -2.97
CA GLU A 47 3.31 7.60 -1.87
C GLU A 47 3.82 6.20 -2.26
N VAL A 48 3.64 5.77 -3.51
CA VAL A 48 4.26 4.56 -4.06
C VAL A 48 5.78 4.61 -3.93
N ALA A 49 6.42 5.71 -4.36
CA ALA A 49 7.86 5.86 -4.25
C ALA A 49 8.35 5.83 -2.79
N ARG A 50 7.60 6.47 -1.88
CA ARG A 50 7.89 6.43 -0.44
C ARG A 50 7.81 5.00 0.11
N LEU A 51 6.76 4.25 -0.23
CA LEU A 51 6.58 2.87 0.21
C LEU A 51 7.66 1.95 -0.35
N GLU A 52 8.04 2.11 -1.62
CA GLU A 52 9.15 1.35 -2.22
C GLU A 52 10.47 1.59 -1.50
N GLN A 53 10.77 2.86 -1.18
CA GLN A 53 11.95 3.21 -0.41
C GLN A 53 11.90 2.59 0.98
N GLU A 54 10.79 2.71 1.69
CA GLU A 54 10.60 2.14 3.03
C GLU A 54 10.81 0.61 3.02
N LEU A 55 10.24 -0.08 2.05
CA LEU A 55 10.38 -1.53 1.89
C LEU A 55 11.80 -1.94 1.52
N SER A 56 12.50 -1.15 0.71
CA SER A 56 13.92 -1.42 0.37
C SER A 56 14.87 -1.28 1.56
N LEU A 57 14.54 -0.40 2.50
CA LEU A 57 15.35 -0.12 3.69
C LEU A 57 15.05 -1.08 4.84
N ARG A 58 13.94 -1.82 4.79
CA ARG A 58 13.63 -2.84 5.79
C ARG A 58 14.65 -3.98 5.69
N PRO A 59 15.45 -4.24 6.74
CA PRO A 59 16.26 -5.45 6.78
C PRO A 59 15.29 -6.64 6.67
N LYS A 60 15.56 -7.58 5.76
CA LYS A 60 14.80 -8.83 5.65
C LYS A 60 14.84 -9.48 7.02
N GLN A 61 13.74 -9.41 7.76
CA GLN A 61 13.62 -10.12 9.03
C GLN A 61 13.64 -11.61 8.67
N GLN A 62 14.82 -12.21 8.80
CA GLN A 62 14.97 -13.66 8.83
C GLN A 62 14.22 -14.09 10.09
N HIS A 63 13.00 -14.57 9.91
CA HIS A 63 12.25 -15.27 10.95
C HIS A 63 13.05 -16.54 11.28
N TYR A 64 13.96 -16.45 12.26
CA TYR A 64 14.49 -17.64 12.91
C TYR A 64 13.31 -18.25 13.66
N PHE A 65 12.72 -19.30 13.09
CA PHE A 65 11.88 -20.19 13.88
C PHE A 65 12.77 -20.76 14.98
N LEU A 66 12.49 -20.37 16.23
CA LEU A 66 13.03 -21.01 17.42
C LEU A 66 12.48 -22.45 17.43
N ASN A 67 13.32 -23.41 17.05
CA ASN A 67 13.13 -24.80 17.42
C ASN A 67 13.95 -25.06 18.68
N THR A 68 13.29 -25.09 19.84
CA THR A 68 13.51 -26.02 20.96
C THR A 68 12.48 -25.78 22.04
#